data_AF-A0A8T4QIJ5-F1
#
_entry.id   AF-A0A8T4QIJ5-F1
#
_cell.length_a   1.000
_cell.length_b   1.000
_cell.length_c   1.000
_cell.angle_alpha   90.00
_cell.angle_beta   90.00
_cell.angle_gamma   90.00
#
_symmetry.space_group_name_H-M   'P 1'
#
loop_
_entity.id
_entity.type
_entity.pdbx_description
1 polymer ?
#
loop_
_entity_poly.entity_id
_entity_poly.type
_entity_poly.pdbx_seq_one_letter_code
_entity_poly.pdbx_strand_id
1 'polypeptide(L)'
;LENLRFLKEELEPKKDNKLVKILAPLFDYYVNDAFSVSHRKQTSITEFPKVLKSCIGRTMEMELKNLDRLDTKNAVFILGGDKVEDVALLFNKKNILSAGVPALVCLLAKGVDLGAENERKKQINNFIKKESKHIKTPVDLALNMNGKRKEISLNDMPSKYRVLDIGSETIKQYCDIIKKAKSIFMKGTPGYSQMKGFEKGTFNILKAVEQSKPHNNSNAEIWHKQKENRLCKLKRRCFDLLSRWKEAPRIRST
;
A
#
# COMPACT_ATOMS: atom_id res chain seq x y z
N LEU A 1 -24.80 9.95 17.27
CA LEU A 1 -25.30 9.64 15.91
C LEU A 1 -25.07 8.17 15.64
N GLU A 2 -25.98 7.52 14.93
CA GLU A 2 -25.82 6.14 14.44
C GLU A 2 -24.82 6.10 13.25
N ASN A 3 -24.41 4.91 12.81
CA ASN A 3 -23.52 4.70 11.67
C ASN A 3 -24.07 5.35 10.38
N LEU A 4 -23.49 6.47 9.99
CA LEU A 4 -23.88 7.26 8.81
C LEU A 4 -23.88 6.45 7.50
N ARG A 5 -23.10 5.36 7.40
CA ARG A 5 -23.06 4.53 6.18
C ARG A 5 -24.33 3.70 5.92
N PHE A 6 -25.26 3.66 6.87
CA PHE A 6 -26.61 3.13 6.63
C PHE A 6 -27.51 4.11 5.88
N LEU A 7 -27.13 5.39 5.78
CA LEU A 7 -27.86 6.41 5.05
C LEU A 7 -27.32 6.51 3.62
N LYS A 8 -28.22 6.38 2.62
CA LYS A 8 -27.84 6.54 1.20
C LYS A 8 -27.27 7.94 0.93
N GLU A 9 -27.78 8.94 1.63
CA GLU A 9 -27.33 10.32 1.60
C GLU A 9 -25.86 10.52 1.99
N GLU A 10 -25.25 9.62 2.77
CA GLU A 10 -23.82 9.69 3.11
C GLU A 10 -22.91 9.34 1.93
N LEU A 11 -23.40 8.49 1.01
CA LEU A 11 -22.68 8.03 -0.18
C LEU A 11 -22.97 8.90 -1.42
N GLU A 12 -23.95 9.81 -1.34
CA GLU A 12 -24.34 10.74 -2.40
C GLU A 12 -24.08 12.22 -2.03
N PRO A 13 -22.81 12.66 -1.93
CA PRO A 13 -22.46 14.06 -1.66
C PRO A 13 -22.88 14.96 -2.82
N LYS A 14 -23.84 15.83 -2.53
CA LYS A 14 -24.48 16.79 -3.45
C LYS A 14 -24.88 18.06 -2.69
N LYS A 15 -25.05 19.16 -3.43
CA LYS A 15 -25.67 20.37 -2.89
C LYS A 15 -27.06 20.00 -2.35
N ASP A 16 -27.50 20.69 -1.28
CA ASP A 16 -28.82 20.48 -0.67
C ASP A 16 -29.07 19.07 -0.09
N ASN A 17 -28.00 18.31 0.20
CA ASN A 17 -28.12 16.96 0.78
C ASN A 17 -28.90 16.96 2.12
N LYS A 18 -29.89 16.07 2.22
CA LYS A 18 -30.83 15.96 3.35
C LYS A 18 -30.13 15.69 4.69
N LEU A 19 -29.04 14.92 4.71
CA LEU A 19 -28.26 14.66 5.92
C LEU A 19 -27.68 15.96 6.50
N VAL A 20 -27.14 16.82 5.62
CA VAL A 20 -26.60 18.13 6.01
C VAL A 20 -27.71 19.07 6.46
N LYS A 21 -28.84 19.13 5.74
CA LYS A 21 -29.98 19.99 6.11
C LYS A 21 -30.57 19.68 7.48
N ILE A 22 -30.62 18.41 7.86
CA ILE A 22 -31.17 17.98 9.15
C ILE A 22 -30.15 18.18 10.29
N LEU A 23 -28.88 17.84 10.05
CA LEU A 23 -27.88 17.80 11.13
C LEU A 23 -27.09 19.09 11.31
N ALA A 24 -26.79 19.86 10.25
CA ALA A 24 -25.97 21.07 10.39
C ALA A 24 -26.58 22.12 11.34
N PRO A 25 -27.91 22.36 11.39
CA PRO A 25 -28.51 23.28 12.37
C PRO A 25 -28.35 22.86 13.84
N LEU A 26 -27.91 21.64 14.12
CA LEU A 26 -27.70 21.12 15.48
C LEU A 26 -26.27 21.35 16.00
N PHE A 27 -25.38 21.97 15.20
CA PHE A 27 -23.96 22.16 15.52
C PHE A 27 -23.46 23.53 15.08
N ASP A 28 -22.70 24.23 15.94
CA ASP A 28 -22.07 25.51 15.59
C ASP A 28 -20.80 25.35 14.73
N TYR A 29 -20.10 24.22 14.89
CA TYR A 29 -18.79 23.94 14.30
C TYR A 29 -18.69 22.51 13.76
N TYR A 30 -17.90 22.34 12.71
CA TYR A 30 -17.50 21.04 12.17
C TYR A 30 -16.00 20.82 12.39
N VAL A 31 -15.62 19.66 12.95
CA VAL A 31 -14.22 19.29 13.20
C VAL A 31 -13.92 17.98 12.48
N ASN A 32 -13.09 18.01 11.44
CA ASN A 32 -12.64 16.79 10.79
C ASN A 32 -11.38 16.24 11.49
N ASP A 33 -11.55 15.16 12.27
CA ASP A 33 -10.43 14.36 12.81
C ASP A 33 -10.30 12.98 12.11
N ALA A 34 -11.01 12.78 11.01
CA ALA A 34 -11.19 11.50 10.33
C ALA A 34 -10.27 11.35 9.10
N PHE A 35 -8.95 11.50 9.31
CA PHE A 35 -7.93 11.45 8.24
C PHE A 35 -8.08 10.23 7.30
N SER A 36 -8.25 9.04 7.89
CA SER A 36 -8.35 7.76 7.14
C SER A 36 -9.53 7.64 6.16
N VAL A 37 -10.54 8.51 6.24
CA VAL A 37 -11.67 8.57 5.29
C VAL A 37 -11.74 9.90 4.54
N SER A 38 -10.84 10.85 4.82
CA SER A 38 -10.83 12.18 4.19
C SER A 38 -10.52 12.16 2.69
N HIS A 39 -9.94 11.06 2.18
CA HIS A 39 -9.79 10.81 0.74
C HIS A 39 -11.11 10.45 0.02
N ARG A 40 -12.20 10.22 0.75
CA ARG A 40 -13.48 9.76 0.19
C ARG A 40 -14.41 10.93 -0.02
N LYS A 41 -15.03 10.97 -1.19
CA LYS A 41 -16.16 11.88 -1.45
C LYS A 41 -17.40 11.32 -0.74
N GLN A 42 -17.56 11.66 0.54
CA GLN A 42 -18.72 11.32 1.38
C GLN A 42 -19.32 12.60 1.97
N THR A 43 -20.61 12.59 2.28
CA THR A 43 -21.34 13.79 2.72
C THR A 43 -20.82 14.33 4.06
N SER A 44 -20.59 13.45 5.04
CA SER A 44 -20.00 13.77 6.35
C SER A 44 -18.61 14.41 6.27
N ILE A 45 -17.86 14.16 5.19
CA ILE A 45 -16.50 14.65 4.97
C ILE A 45 -16.49 15.93 4.12
N THR A 46 -17.34 16.01 3.10
CA THR A 46 -17.21 17.03 2.04
C THR A 46 -18.29 18.10 2.04
N GLU A 47 -19.46 17.87 2.64
CA GLU A 47 -20.60 18.79 2.52
C GLU A 47 -20.86 19.61 3.80
N PHE A 48 -20.69 19.03 4.99
CA PHE A 48 -20.71 19.79 6.26
C PHE A 48 -19.74 20.98 6.30
N PRO A 49 -18.46 20.86 5.89
CA PRO A 49 -17.54 22.00 5.95
C PRO A 49 -17.85 23.14 4.96
N LYS A 50 -18.86 22.99 4.09
CA LYS A 50 -19.35 24.06 3.22
C LYS A 50 -20.44 24.92 3.87
N VAL A 51 -21.03 24.45 4.98
CA VAL A 51 -22.16 25.11 5.64
C VAL A 51 -21.90 25.47 7.11
N LEU A 52 -20.87 24.88 7.74
CA LEU A 52 -20.45 25.18 9.11
C LEU A 52 -19.04 25.75 9.18
N LYS A 53 -18.78 26.56 10.21
CA LYS A 53 -17.41 26.98 10.58
C LYS A 53 -16.59 25.72 10.87
N SER A 54 -15.44 25.60 10.21
CA SER A 54 -14.74 24.31 10.10
C SER A 54 -13.28 24.37 10.50
N CYS A 55 -12.81 23.33 11.19
CA CYS A 55 -11.40 23.12 11.48
C CYS A 55 -11.03 21.62 11.41
N ILE A 56 -9.74 21.34 11.61
CA ILE A 56 -9.21 19.98 11.69
C ILE A 56 -8.96 19.59 13.15
N GLY A 57 -9.12 18.32 13.47
CA GLY A 57 -8.74 17.77 14.77
C GLY A 57 -7.24 17.46 14.88
N ARG A 58 -6.80 17.06 16.07
CA ARG A 58 -5.38 16.79 16.37
C ARG A 58 -4.80 15.59 15.62
N THR A 59 -5.60 14.57 15.33
CA THR A 59 -5.18 13.42 14.52
C THR A 59 -4.95 13.86 13.08
N MET A 60 -5.89 14.63 12.51
CA MET A 60 -5.78 15.19 11.17
C MET A 60 -4.58 16.15 11.05
N GLU A 61 -4.38 17.04 12.02
CA GLU A 61 -3.24 17.97 12.09
C GLU A 61 -1.89 17.23 12.14
N MET A 62 -1.76 16.23 13.01
CA MET A 62 -0.55 15.42 13.14
C MET A 62 -0.22 14.70 11.84
N GLU A 63 -1.21 14.08 11.18
CA GLU A 63 -0.98 13.35 9.93
C GLU A 63 -0.60 14.29 8.77
N LEU A 64 -1.21 15.48 8.67
CA LEU A 64 -0.79 16.50 7.69
C LEU A 64 0.65 16.98 7.92
N LYS A 65 1.00 17.34 9.16
CA LYS A 65 2.39 17.71 9.53
C LYS A 65 3.41 16.62 9.23
N ASN A 66 2.99 15.35 9.28
CA ASN A 66 3.84 14.22 8.92
C ASN A 66 3.93 14.01 7.41
N LEU A 67 2.87 14.25 6.63
CA LEU A 67 2.92 14.22 5.17
C LEU A 67 3.87 15.29 4.60
N ASP A 68 3.83 16.52 5.12
CA ASP A 68 4.66 17.63 4.66
C ASP A 68 6.18 17.38 4.83
N ARG A 69 6.55 16.43 5.71
CA ARG A 69 7.93 16.03 5.99
C ARG A 69 8.46 14.90 5.09
N LEU A 70 7.65 14.36 4.18
CA LEU A 70 8.03 13.19 3.36
C LEU A 70 8.82 13.59 2.11
N ASP A 71 10.09 13.19 2.06
CA ASP A 71 10.90 13.26 0.83
C ASP A 71 10.49 12.14 -0.14
N THR A 72 9.45 12.42 -0.93
CA THR A 72 8.95 11.50 -1.96
C THR A 72 9.90 11.30 -3.15
N LYS A 73 10.96 12.12 -3.29
CA LYS A 73 11.93 12.05 -4.40
C LYS A 73 13.02 11.02 -4.13
N ASN A 74 13.44 10.88 -2.87
CA ASN A 74 14.46 9.91 -2.43
C ASN A 74 13.88 8.76 -1.59
N ALA A 75 12.55 8.61 -1.52
CA ALA A 75 11.92 7.52 -0.80
C ALA A 75 12.20 6.13 -1.40
N VAL A 76 12.08 5.10 -0.56
CA VAL A 76 12.02 3.69 -0.97
C VAL A 76 10.56 3.25 -1.01
N PHE A 77 10.16 2.58 -2.09
CA PHE A 77 8.79 2.08 -2.28
C PHE A 77 8.78 0.55 -2.25
N ILE A 78 8.12 -0.03 -1.25
CA ILE A 78 7.98 -1.48 -1.07
C ILE A 78 6.59 -1.89 -1.55
N LEU A 79 6.52 -2.81 -2.51
CA LEU A 79 5.25 -3.28 -3.10
C LEU A 79 5.14 -4.80 -3.01
N GLY A 80 4.30 -5.27 -2.10
CA GLY A 80 3.88 -6.66 -1.96
C GLY A 80 2.36 -6.82 -2.14
N GLY A 81 1.79 -7.86 -1.53
CA GLY A 81 0.36 -8.18 -1.59
C GLY A 81 -0.01 -9.12 -2.75
N ASP A 82 -1.31 -9.19 -3.04
CA ASP A 82 -1.94 -10.12 -3.98
C ASP A 82 -2.33 -9.48 -5.34
N LYS A 83 -2.30 -8.15 -5.43
CA LYS A 83 -2.76 -7.36 -6.59
C LYS A 83 -1.60 -6.85 -7.45
N VAL A 84 -1.65 -7.14 -8.74
CA VAL A 84 -0.62 -6.68 -9.71
C VAL A 84 -0.84 -5.23 -10.16
N GLU A 85 -2.08 -4.76 -10.09
CA GLU A 85 -2.51 -3.41 -10.50
C GLU A 85 -1.80 -2.33 -9.68
N ASP A 86 -1.38 -2.68 -8.46
CA ASP A 86 -0.72 -1.79 -7.53
C ASP A 86 0.69 -1.35 -8.00
N VAL A 87 1.26 -2.01 -9.01
CA VAL A 87 2.48 -1.55 -9.72
C VAL A 87 2.27 -0.17 -10.36
N ALA A 88 1.04 0.17 -10.75
CA ALA A 88 0.72 1.47 -11.36
C ALA A 88 0.98 2.67 -10.43
N LEU A 89 0.95 2.48 -9.11
CA LEU A 89 1.24 3.55 -8.13
C LEU A 89 2.71 4.01 -8.15
N LEU A 90 3.57 3.24 -8.80
CA LEU A 90 5.02 3.45 -8.79
C LEU A 90 5.53 4.10 -10.08
N PHE A 91 4.63 4.55 -10.95
CA PHE A 91 4.98 5.29 -12.16
C PHE A 91 5.88 6.50 -11.83
N ASN A 92 7.01 6.60 -12.54
CA ASN A 92 8.06 7.61 -12.33
C ASN A 92 8.68 7.64 -10.91
N LYS A 93 8.50 6.59 -10.08
CA LYS A 93 9.18 6.46 -8.79
C LYS A 93 10.55 5.79 -8.96
N LYS A 94 11.46 6.08 -8.01
CA LYS A 94 12.78 5.45 -7.92
C LYS A 94 12.82 4.54 -6.69
N ASN A 95 13.83 3.67 -6.61
CA ASN A 95 14.08 2.79 -5.46
C ASN A 95 12.88 1.88 -5.09
N ILE A 96 12.38 1.14 -6.07
CA ILE A 96 11.25 0.22 -5.89
C ILE A 96 11.75 -1.18 -5.50
N LEU A 97 11.20 -1.72 -4.41
CA LEU A 97 11.39 -3.09 -3.93
C LEU A 97 10.08 -3.87 -4.10
N SER A 98 10.03 -4.82 -5.02
CA SER A 98 8.84 -5.67 -5.21
C SER A 98 8.90 -6.97 -4.41
N ALA A 99 7.75 -7.43 -3.94
CA ALA A 99 7.55 -8.71 -3.28
C ALA A 99 6.11 -9.21 -3.60
N GLY A 100 5.65 -10.31 -2.98
CA GLY A 100 4.32 -10.86 -3.24
C GLY A 100 4.02 -11.13 -4.73
N VAL A 101 2.75 -11.06 -5.12
CA VAL A 101 2.30 -11.22 -6.51
C VAL A 101 2.94 -10.19 -7.46
N PRO A 102 3.06 -8.88 -7.12
CA PRO A 102 3.77 -7.91 -7.95
C PRO A 102 5.18 -8.34 -8.35
N ALA A 103 5.97 -8.90 -7.43
CA ALA A 103 7.29 -9.43 -7.75
C ALA A 103 7.25 -10.59 -8.73
N LEU A 104 6.33 -11.55 -8.54
CA LEU A 104 6.20 -12.71 -9.42
C LEU A 104 5.89 -12.28 -10.85
N VAL A 105 4.94 -11.36 -11.04
CA VAL A 105 4.62 -10.85 -12.39
C VAL A 105 5.78 -10.03 -12.97
N CYS A 106 6.50 -9.25 -12.16
CA CYS A 106 7.70 -8.53 -12.62
C CYS A 106 8.84 -9.49 -13.02
N LEU A 107 9.04 -10.60 -12.31
CA LEU A 107 10.03 -11.62 -12.66
C LEU A 107 9.68 -12.34 -13.97
N LEU A 108 8.41 -12.72 -14.14
CA LEU A 108 7.90 -13.30 -15.39
C LEU A 108 8.02 -12.31 -16.56
N ALA A 109 7.79 -11.02 -16.32
CA ALA A 109 7.97 -9.96 -17.32
C ALA A 109 9.44 -9.70 -17.69
N LYS A 110 10.39 -10.06 -16.81
CA LYS A 110 11.84 -10.11 -17.09
C LYS A 110 12.28 -11.39 -17.80
N GLY A 111 11.36 -12.32 -18.07
CA GLY A 111 11.66 -13.59 -18.76
C GLY A 111 12.08 -14.74 -17.84
N VAL A 112 12.03 -14.57 -16.51
CA VAL A 112 12.34 -15.66 -15.56
C VAL A 112 11.23 -16.72 -15.63
N ASP A 113 11.58 -17.99 -15.76
CA ASP A 113 10.63 -19.10 -15.63
C ASP A 113 10.40 -19.40 -14.14
N LEU A 114 9.14 -19.31 -13.68
CA LEU A 114 8.77 -19.59 -12.29
C LEU A 114 8.01 -20.91 -12.10
N GLY A 115 7.85 -21.73 -13.14
CA GLY A 115 7.10 -22.99 -13.08
C GLY A 115 5.64 -22.78 -12.66
N ALA A 116 5.29 -23.15 -11.42
CA ALA A 116 3.93 -23.11 -10.88
C ALA A 116 3.29 -21.72 -10.76
N GLU A 117 4.07 -20.64 -10.90
CA GLU A 117 3.53 -19.26 -10.98
C GLU A 117 3.41 -18.76 -12.44
N ASN A 118 3.80 -19.54 -13.46
CA ASN A 118 3.78 -19.14 -14.88
C ASN A 118 2.38 -18.79 -15.40
N GLU A 119 1.30 -19.31 -14.79
CA GLU A 119 -0.07 -18.91 -15.11
C GLU A 119 -0.31 -17.40 -15.01
N ARG A 120 0.52 -16.68 -14.23
CA ARG A 120 0.47 -15.23 -14.06
C ARG A 120 1.05 -14.46 -15.24
N LYS A 121 1.66 -15.13 -16.23
CA LYS A 121 2.11 -14.47 -17.48
C LYS A 121 0.96 -13.72 -18.18
N LYS A 122 -0.30 -14.17 -18.02
CA LYS A 122 -1.52 -13.48 -18.48
C LYS A 122 -1.77 -12.10 -17.85
N GLN A 123 -1.14 -11.80 -16.71
CA GLN A 123 -1.24 -10.52 -16.01
C GLN A 123 -0.23 -9.48 -16.53
N ILE A 124 0.69 -9.87 -17.43
CA ILE A 124 1.76 -9.00 -17.94
C ILE A 124 1.21 -8.11 -19.07
N ASN A 125 0.90 -6.85 -18.74
CA ASN A 125 0.58 -5.81 -19.72
C ASN A 125 1.83 -5.00 -20.13
N ASN A 126 1.69 -4.12 -21.13
CA ASN A 126 2.81 -3.30 -21.65
C ASN A 126 3.42 -2.37 -20.59
N PHE A 127 2.62 -1.89 -19.63
CA PHE A 127 3.11 -1.09 -18.52
C PHE A 127 4.05 -1.90 -17.62
N ILE A 128 3.64 -3.10 -17.19
CA ILE A 128 4.47 -3.99 -16.36
C ILE A 128 5.75 -4.43 -17.10
N LYS A 129 5.68 -4.71 -18.42
CA LYS A 129 6.89 -5.00 -19.23
C LYS A 129 7.90 -3.86 -19.24
N LYS A 130 7.43 -2.61 -19.18
CA LYS A 130 8.29 -1.42 -19.13
C LYS A 130 8.84 -1.19 -17.73
N GLU A 131 7.95 -1.06 -16.74
CA GLU A 131 8.32 -0.68 -15.38
C GLU A 131 9.13 -1.76 -14.65
N SER A 132 8.90 -3.06 -14.95
CA SER A 132 9.65 -4.16 -14.31
C SER A 132 11.17 -4.02 -14.44
N LYS A 133 11.66 -3.39 -15.52
CA LYS A 133 13.09 -3.08 -15.74
C LYS A 133 13.70 -2.17 -14.66
N HIS A 134 12.90 -1.29 -14.07
CA HIS A 134 13.31 -0.34 -13.04
C HIS A 134 12.95 -0.79 -11.61
N ILE A 135 12.21 -1.89 -11.50
CA ILE A 135 11.78 -2.49 -10.23
C ILE A 135 12.81 -3.51 -9.76
N LYS A 136 13.35 -3.35 -8.54
CA LYS A 136 14.13 -4.42 -7.91
C LYS A 136 13.17 -5.56 -7.55
N THR A 137 13.52 -6.74 -8.00
CA THR A 137 12.80 -7.99 -7.75
C THR A 137 13.58 -8.85 -6.74
N PRO A 138 12.94 -9.83 -6.10
CA PRO A 138 13.63 -10.84 -5.30
C PRO A 138 14.73 -11.54 -6.10
N VAL A 139 15.74 -12.05 -5.38
CA VAL A 139 16.82 -12.91 -5.91
C VAL A 139 16.67 -14.36 -5.46
N ASP A 140 15.86 -14.58 -4.43
CA ASP A 140 15.49 -15.87 -3.87
C ASP A 140 14.03 -15.82 -3.37
N LEU A 141 13.37 -16.98 -3.37
CA LEU A 141 11.94 -17.12 -3.08
C LEU A 141 11.72 -18.21 -2.04
N ALA A 142 10.64 -18.11 -1.27
CA ALA A 142 10.23 -19.13 -0.31
C ALA A 142 9.02 -19.91 -0.84
N LEU A 143 9.26 -21.17 -1.17
CA LEU A 143 8.28 -22.13 -1.67
C LEU A 143 7.58 -22.88 -0.54
N ASN A 144 6.32 -23.26 -0.78
CA ASN A 144 5.63 -24.25 0.04
C ASN A 144 5.77 -25.66 -0.57
N MET A 145 6.71 -26.43 -0.04
CA MET A 145 6.89 -27.84 -0.36
C MET A 145 6.15 -28.69 0.68
N ASN A 146 4.93 -29.10 0.35
CA ASN A 146 4.10 -30.02 1.16
C ASN A 146 3.93 -29.55 2.63
N GLY A 147 3.62 -28.27 2.83
CA GLY A 147 3.45 -27.65 4.15
C GLY A 147 4.74 -27.13 4.79
N LYS A 148 5.91 -27.34 4.17
CA LYS A 148 7.21 -26.86 4.66
C LYS A 148 7.75 -25.72 3.79
N ARG A 149 8.27 -24.67 4.44
CA ARG A 149 9.06 -23.62 3.78
C ARG A 149 10.38 -24.19 3.28
N LYS A 150 10.65 -24.06 1.98
CA LYS A 150 11.99 -24.21 1.40
C LYS A 150 12.34 -22.94 0.64
N GLU A 151 13.53 -22.41 0.87
CA GLU A 151 14.03 -21.25 0.11
C GLU A 151 14.82 -21.75 -1.12
N ILE A 152 14.71 -21.02 -2.23
CA ILE A 152 15.26 -21.38 -3.55
C ILE A 152 15.82 -20.14 -4.24
N SER A 153 16.98 -20.25 -4.91
CA SER A 153 17.51 -19.17 -5.75
C SER A 153 16.69 -19.04 -7.03
N LEU A 154 16.64 -17.86 -7.64
CA LEU A 154 16.11 -17.73 -9.00
C LEU A 154 16.89 -18.57 -10.03
N ASN A 155 18.15 -18.89 -9.76
CA ASN A 155 18.96 -19.76 -10.62
C ASN A 155 18.54 -21.23 -10.58
N ASP A 156 17.83 -21.66 -9.53
CA ASP A 156 17.36 -23.04 -9.35
C ASP A 156 15.88 -23.22 -9.78
N MET A 157 15.27 -22.19 -10.36
CA MET A 157 13.93 -22.23 -10.95
C MET A 157 14.00 -22.82 -12.38
N PRO A 158 12.91 -23.42 -12.92
CA PRO A 158 11.52 -23.43 -12.45
C PRO A 158 11.23 -24.44 -11.33
N SER A 159 10.11 -24.21 -10.62
CA SER A 159 9.63 -25.10 -9.56
C SER A 159 8.14 -25.41 -9.72
N LYS A 160 7.74 -26.64 -9.39
CA LYS A 160 6.32 -27.07 -9.36
C LYS A 160 5.55 -26.62 -8.10
N TYR A 161 6.20 -25.94 -7.17
CA TYR A 161 5.63 -25.51 -5.89
C TYR A 161 5.28 -24.03 -5.90
N ARG A 162 4.25 -23.64 -5.14
CA ARG A 162 3.81 -22.24 -5.04
C ARG A 162 4.78 -21.41 -4.21
N VAL A 163 5.00 -20.17 -4.66
CA VAL A 163 5.79 -19.17 -3.93
C VAL A 163 4.86 -18.45 -2.96
N LEU A 164 5.22 -18.46 -1.67
CA LEU A 164 4.40 -17.83 -0.62
C LEU A 164 5.11 -16.70 0.13
N ASP A 165 6.44 -16.53 0.03
CA ASP A 165 7.16 -15.40 0.64
C ASP A 165 8.49 -15.15 -0.10
N ILE A 166 9.20 -14.08 0.24
CA ILE A 166 10.58 -13.82 -0.22
C ILE A 166 11.59 -14.66 0.58
N GLY A 167 12.71 -15.02 -0.05
CA GLY A 167 13.81 -15.76 0.59
C GLY A 167 14.73 -14.89 1.47
N SER A 168 15.63 -15.51 2.22
CA SER A 168 16.50 -14.83 3.19
C SER A 168 17.45 -13.81 2.58
N GLU A 169 17.97 -14.04 1.39
CA GLU A 169 18.93 -13.12 0.75
C GLU A 169 18.20 -11.87 0.24
N THR A 170 17.00 -12.02 -0.33
CA THR A 170 16.11 -10.90 -0.66
C THR A 170 15.73 -10.11 0.59
N ILE A 171 15.37 -10.79 1.69
CA ILE A 171 15.08 -10.13 2.97
C ILE A 171 16.27 -9.28 3.42
N LYS A 172 17.48 -9.84 3.42
CA LYS A 172 18.72 -9.14 3.79
C LYS A 172 18.96 -7.91 2.92
N GLN A 173 18.96 -8.06 1.60
CA GLN A 173 19.15 -6.94 0.66
C GLN A 173 18.11 -5.85 0.81
N TYR A 174 16.84 -6.21 1.01
CA TYR A 174 15.76 -5.23 1.18
C TYR A 174 15.90 -4.50 2.53
N CYS A 175 16.19 -5.22 3.62
CA CYS A 175 16.47 -4.63 4.92
C CYS A 175 17.63 -3.62 4.86
N ASP A 176 18.70 -3.89 4.12
CA ASP A 176 19.86 -2.99 4.03
C ASP A 176 19.60 -1.75 3.16
N ILE A 177 18.68 -1.83 2.19
CA ILE A 177 18.16 -0.66 1.46
C ILE A 177 17.23 0.17 2.38
N ILE A 178 16.33 -0.50 3.10
CA ILE A 178 15.37 0.11 4.03
C ILE A 178 16.06 0.90 5.14
N LYS A 179 17.10 0.34 5.78
CA LYS A 179 17.87 1.02 6.85
C LYS A 179 18.51 2.34 6.39
N LYS A 180 18.80 2.49 5.09
CA LYS A 180 19.44 3.67 4.49
C LYS A 180 18.43 4.69 3.95
N ALA A 181 17.12 4.38 3.96
CA ALA A 181 16.09 5.22 3.40
C ALA A 181 15.81 6.46 4.28
N LYS A 182 15.59 7.62 3.65
CA LYS A 182 15.11 8.85 4.34
C LYS A 182 13.60 8.92 4.48
N SER A 183 12.88 8.14 3.70
CA SER A 183 11.42 8.01 3.67
C SER A 183 11.05 6.66 3.08
N ILE A 184 10.04 6.00 3.61
CA ILE A 184 9.62 4.67 3.17
C ILE A 184 8.09 4.66 2.99
N PHE A 185 7.67 4.22 1.81
CA PHE A 185 6.30 3.84 1.51
C PHE A 185 6.26 2.32 1.36
N MET A 186 5.31 1.67 2.01
CA MET A 186 5.11 0.23 1.90
C MET A 186 3.64 -0.02 1.59
N LYS A 187 3.38 -0.92 0.65
CA LYS A 187 2.06 -1.37 0.23
C LYS A 187 2.02 -2.89 0.14
N GLY A 188 1.12 -3.52 0.89
CA GLY A 188 0.97 -4.98 0.92
C GLY A 188 2.10 -5.72 1.64
N THR A 189 1.93 -7.03 1.85
CA THR A 189 2.91 -7.88 2.54
C THR A 189 3.89 -8.54 1.56
N PRO A 190 5.17 -8.76 1.94
CA PRO A 190 6.13 -9.50 1.11
C PRO A 190 5.73 -10.94 0.79
N GLY A 191 4.92 -11.55 1.67
CA GLY A 191 4.44 -12.92 1.54
C GLY A 191 3.11 -13.16 2.27
N TYR A 192 2.69 -14.41 2.28
CA TYR A 192 1.46 -14.91 2.88
C TYR A 192 1.64 -15.12 4.40
N SER A 193 1.69 -14.00 5.13
CA SER A 193 2.00 -13.95 6.57
C SER A 193 1.02 -14.66 7.50
N GLN A 194 -0.08 -15.20 6.98
CA GLN A 194 -1.06 -16.00 7.74
C GLN A 194 -0.62 -17.47 7.93
N MET A 195 0.33 -17.98 7.12
CA MET A 195 0.83 -19.35 7.23
C MET A 195 2.17 -19.38 7.98
N LYS A 196 2.25 -20.21 9.02
CA LYS A 196 3.46 -20.40 9.84
C LYS A 196 4.68 -20.77 8.97
N GLY A 197 5.79 -20.07 9.16
CA GLY A 197 6.99 -20.10 8.35
C GLY A 197 7.03 -19.02 7.25
N PHE A 198 5.88 -18.55 6.74
CA PHE A 198 5.79 -17.55 5.65
C PHE A 198 5.52 -16.12 6.14
N GLU A 199 5.49 -15.92 7.46
CA GLU A 199 5.57 -14.61 8.10
C GLU A 199 6.97 -13.97 8.03
N LYS A 200 8.03 -14.74 7.79
CA LYS A 200 9.44 -14.32 7.94
C LYS A 200 9.80 -13.06 7.14
N GLY A 201 9.46 -13.00 5.85
CA GLY A 201 9.72 -11.83 5.00
C GLY A 201 8.93 -10.62 5.46
N THR A 202 7.64 -10.82 5.75
CA THR A 202 6.78 -9.76 6.29
C THR A 202 7.31 -9.20 7.62
N PHE A 203 7.65 -10.06 8.57
CA PHE A 203 8.17 -9.66 9.87
C PHE A 203 9.50 -8.90 9.77
N ASN A 204 10.47 -9.41 9.00
CA ASN A 204 11.78 -8.77 8.89
C ASN A 204 11.73 -7.44 8.15
N ILE A 205 10.91 -7.33 7.09
CA ILE A 205 10.71 -6.05 6.39
C ILE A 205 10.04 -5.03 7.30
N LEU A 206 8.97 -5.41 8.03
CA LEU A 206 8.31 -4.52 8.99
C LEU A 206 9.26 -4.06 10.11
N LYS A 207 10.07 -4.97 10.66
CA LYS A 207 11.08 -4.67 11.66
C LYS A 207 12.18 -3.75 11.13
N ALA A 208 12.63 -3.93 9.88
CA ALA A 208 13.58 -3.02 9.26
C ALA A 208 12.98 -1.63 9.03
N VAL A 209 11.70 -1.54 8.64
CA VAL A 209 10.99 -0.26 8.52
C VAL A 209 10.90 0.43 9.88
N GLU A 210 10.53 -0.29 10.94
CA GLU A 210 10.48 0.22 12.33
C GLU A 210 11.85 0.70 12.83
N GLN A 211 12.90 -0.10 12.65
CA GLN A 211 14.26 0.21 13.13
C GLN A 211 14.98 1.30 12.33
N SER A 212 14.56 1.53 11.09
CA SER A 212 15.16 2.58 10.27
C SER A 212 14.89 3.97 10.90
N LYS A 213 15.83 4.92 10.73
CA LYS A 213 15.66 6.33 11.12
C LYS A 213 15.40 7.30 9.93
N PRO A 214 14.43 7.04 9.02
CA PRO A 214 13.75 8.09 8.26
C PRO A 214 13.24 9.21 9.18
N HIS A 215 12.62 10.24 8.59
CA HIS A 215 11.55 10.96 9.28
C HIS A 215 10.35 10.01 9.42
N ASN A 216 10.47 9.07 10.36
CA ASN A 216 9.81 7.78 10.27
C ASN A 216 8.49 7.80 11.04
N ASN A 217 7.39 8.07 10.33
CA ASN A 217 6.04 7.97 10.92
C ASN A 217 5.48 6.51 10.89
N SER A 218 6.25 5.55 10.37
CA SER A 218 6.09 4.07 10.39
C SER A 218 4.74 3.37 10.73
N ASN A 219 3.62 3.71 10.05
CA ASN A 219 2.99 2.63 9.28
C ASN A 219 3.99 2.09 8.27
N ALA A 220 4.16 0.80 8.25
CA ALA A 220 3.95 0.11 7.00
C ALA A 220 2.47 0.23 6.62
N GLU A 221 2.16 0.87 5.49
CA GLU A 221 0.78 0.92 4.96
C GLU A 221 0.48 -0.46 4.39
N ILE A 222 0.22 -1.42 5.28
CA ILE A 222 -0.23 -2.74 4.89
C ILE A 222 -1.64 -2.56 4.31
N TRP A 223 -1.70 -2.31 3.00
CA TRP A 223 -2.95 -2.17 2.27
C TRP A 223 -3.84 -3.38 2.59
N HIS A 224 -5.04 -3.07 3.05
CA HIS A 224 -5.85 -3.98 3.87
C HIS A 224 -6.37 -5.17 3.06
N LYS A 225 -6.07 -6.41 3.50
CA LYS A 225 -6.97 -7.57 3.27
C LYS A 225 -6.87 -8.76 4.24
N GLN A 226 -5.94 -8.79 5.21
CA GLN A 226 -5.68 -9.99 6.04
C GLN A 226 -5.67 -9.74 7.56
N LYS A 227 -6.43 -8.75 8.05
CA LYS A 227 -6.26 -8.18 9.39
C LYS A 227 -7.35 -8.54 10.41
N GLU A 228 -7.80 -9.80 10.43
CA GLU A 228 -8.98 -10.20 11.22
C GLU A 228 -8.73 -11.22 12.34
N ASN A 229 -7.50 -11.73 12.55
CA ASN A 229 -7.20 -12.54 13.73
C ASN A 229 -5.78 -12.35 14.33
N ARG A 230 -5.74 -12.22 15.66
CA ARG A 230 -4.59 -12.29 16.61
C ARG A 230 -3.53 -11.18 16.72
N LEU A 231 -3.38 -10.22 15.81
CA LEU A 231 -2.43 -9.08 15.99
C LEU A 231 -3.12 -7.75 16.34
N CYS A 232 -4.01 -7.78 17.34
CA CYS A 232 -4.79 -6.62 17.76
C CYS A 232 -4.12 -5.87 18.94
N LYS A 233 -3.03 -5.16 18.64
CA LYS A 233 -2.44 -4.04 19.41
C LYS A 233 -1.41 -3.32 18.51
N LEU A 234 -1.21 -2.02 18.74
CA LEU A 234 -0.46 -1.04 17.92
C LEU A 234 -1.18 -0.49 16.65
N LYS A 235 -1.27 0.85 16.58
CA LYS A 235 -1.97 1.69 15.60
C LYS A 235 -1.14 1.77 14.30
N ARG A 236 -1.65 1.59 13.07
CA ARG A 236 -2.51 2.48 12.25
C ARG A 236 -1.94 3.92 12.10
N ARG A 237 -1.43 4.23 10.90
CA ARG A 237 -0.95 5.54 10.36
C ARG A 237 -1.58 5.71 8.95
N CYS A 238 -1.65 6.96 8.49
CA CYS A 238 -1.83 7.58 7.16
C CYS A 238 -2.63 6.94 5.99
N PHE A 239 -3.09 7.83 5.09
CA PHE A 239 -3.29 7.62 3.66
C PHE A 239 -3.07 8.93 2.88
N ASP A 240 -2.08 8.95 1.96
CA ASP A 240 -1.79 9.86 0.83
C ASP A 240 -2.14 11.37 0.88
N LEU A 241 -1.25 12.32 0.55
CA LEU A 241 -0.55 12.53 -0.74
C LEU A 241 -1.45 12.52 -2.02
N LEU A 242 -2.77 12.41 -1.88
CA LEU A 242 -3.70 12.08 -2.97
C LEU A 242 -4.18 13.29 -3.80
N SER A 243 -3.78 14.52 -3.46
CA SER A 243 -4.28 15.75 -4.09
C SER A 243 -3.51 16.22 -5.32
N ARG A 244 -2.29 15.72 -5.58
CA ARG A 244 -1.45 16.13 -6.75
C ARG A 244 -1.52 15.20 -7.97
N TRP A 245 -2.45 14.25 -8.00
CA TRP A 245 -2.60 13.27 -9.10
C TRP A 245 -3.75 13.57 -10.08
N LYS A 246 -4.25 14.82 -10.12
CA LYS A 246 -5.30 15.25 -11.05
C LYS A 246 -4.81 15.91 -12.35
N GLU A 247 -3.50 16.12 -12.50
CA GLU A 247 -2.89 16.78 -13.67
C GLU A 247 -1.83 15.88 -14.33
N ALA A 248 -2.30 14.79 -14.92
CA ALA A 248 -1.62 14.17 -16.06
C ALA A 248 -2.36 14.62 -17.33
N PRO A 249 -1.66 15.07 -18.39
CA PRO A 249 -2.30 15.70 -19.54
C PRO A 249 -3.21 14.72 -20.29
N ARG A 250 -4.41 15.19 -20.66
CA ARG A 250 -5.29 14.47 -21.58
C ARG A 250 -4.63 14.45 -22.95
N ILE A 251 -4.17 13.29 -23.39
CA ILE A 251 -3.83 13.06 -24.80
C ILE A 251 -5.15 13.20 -25.58
N ARG A 252 -5.25 14.25 -26.40
CA ARG A 252 -6.36 14.41 -27.34
C ARG A 252 -6.11 13.50 -28.54
N SER A 253 -7.05 12.60 -28.82
CA SER A 253 -7.20 12.04 -30.16
C SER A 253 -7.88 13.07 -31.06
N THR A 254 -7.20 13.47 -32.12
CA THR A 254 -7.84 13.75 -33.42
C THR A 254 -8.23 12.43 -34.06
#